data_AF-A0A9E8LYC2-F1
#
_entry.id   AF-A0A9E8LYC2-F1
#
_cell.length_a   1.000
_cell.length_b   1.000
_cell.length_c   1.000
_cell.angle_alpha   90.00
_cell.angle_beta   90.00
_cell.angle_gamma   90.00
#
_symmetry.space_group_name_H-M   'P 1'
#
loop_
_entity.id
_entity.type
_entity.pdbx_description
1 polymer ?
#
loop_
_entity_poly.entity_id
_entity_poly.type
_entity_poly.pdbx_seq_one_letter_code
_entity_poly.pdbx_strand_id
1 'polypeptide(L)' 'MIQFIPMGHPQETRDIANLVPFLCCEAGDNITAQTIAVDGGMTI' A
#
# COMPACT_ATOMS: atom_id res chain seq x y z
N MET A 1 -11.69 -10.89 -11.96
CA MET A 1 -10.49 -10.26 -11.36
C MET A 1 -10.85 -9.30 -10.23
N ILE A 2 -11.67 -8.26 -10.46
CA ILE A 2 -12.08 -7.32 -9.39
C ILE A 2 -12.68 -8.01 -8.16
N GLN A 3 -13.45 -9.09 -8.33
CA GLN A 3 -14.05 -9.86 -7.23
C GLN A 3 -13.05 -10.36 -6.18
N PHE A 4 -11.77 -10.53 -6.54
CA PHE A 4 -10.74 -11.01 -5.62
C PHE A 4 -9.99 -9.89 -4.90
N ILE A 5 -10.23 -8.63 -5.27
CA ILE A 5 -9.66 -7.44 -4.62
C ILE A 5 -10.69 -6.97 -3.59
N PRO A 6 -10.44 -7.06 -2.27
CA PRO A 6 -11.40 -6.63 -1.26
C PRO A 6 -11.84 -5.17 -1.38
N MET A 7 -10.95 -4.29 -1.86
CA MET A 7 -11.30 -2.89 -2.14
C MET A 7 -12.19 -2.69 -3.38
N GLY A 8 -12.43 -3.72 -4.19
CA GLY A 8 -13.43 -3.69 -5.26
C GLY A 8 -13.08 -2.84 -6.47
N HIS A 9 -11.82 -2.42 -6.61
CA HIS A 9 -11.35 -1.69 -7.80
C HIS A 9 -9.91 -2.07 -8.17
N PRO A 10 -9.51 -1.85 -9.44
CA PRO A 10 -8.11 -1.97 -9.84
C PRO A 10 -7.24 -0.96 -9.11
N GLN A 11 -5.98 -1.34 -8.89
CA GLN A 11 -4.98 -0.45 -8.31
C GLN A 11 -4.43 0.51 -9.37
N GLU A 12 -4.25 1.76 -8.99
CA GLU A 12 -3.59 2.79 -9.77
C GLU A 12 -2.17 3.06 -9.24
N THR A 13 -1.29 3.62 -10.07
CA THR A 13 0.10 3.95 -9.64
C THR A 13 0.14 4.82 -8.40
N ARG A 14 -0.82 5.76 -8.26
CA ARG A 14 -0.91 6.66 -7.11
C ARG A 14 -1.15 5.92 -5.78
N ASP A 15 -1.82 4.77 -5.82
CA ASP A 15 -2.20 4.05 -4.61
C ASP A 15 -0.95 3.48 -3.91
N ILE A 16 0.05 3.04 -4.69
CA ILE A 16 1.38 2.67 -4.16
C ILE A 16 2.25 3.90 -3.92
N ALA A 17 2.27 4.85 -4.86
CA ALA A 17 3.20 5.98 -4.82
C ALA A 17 3.02 6.85 -3.56
N ASN A 18 1.79 6.96 -3.03
CA ASN A 18 1.50 7.72 -1.82
C ASN A 18 2.10 7.12 -0.54
N LEU A 19 2.44 5.81 -0.51
CA LEU A 19 3.12 5.20 0.64
C LEU A 19 4.56 5.71 0.76
N VAL A 20 5.24 5.97 -0.36
CA VAL A 20 6.64 6.40 -0.39
C VAL A 20 6.88 7.70 0.39
N PRO A 21 6.17 8.82 0.14
CA PRO A 21 6.39 10.05 0.90
C PRO A 21 6.00 9.91 2.38
N PHE A 22 5.07 9.02 2.73
CA PHE A 22 4.76 8.70 4.13
C PHE A 22 5.93 7.98 4.81
N LEU A 23 6.53 6.99 4.17
CA LEU A 23 7.70 6.29 4.71
C LEU A 23 8.95 7.19 4.78
N CYS A 24 9.03 8.24 3.95
CA CYS A 24 10.15 9.17 3.93
C CYS A 24 9.97 10.42 4.79
N CYS A 25 8.84 10.58 5.50
CA CYS A 25 8.63 11.70 6.42
C CYS A 25 8.81 11.28 7.88
N GLU A 26 8.86 12.24 8.80
CA GLU A 26 9.10 12.00 10.25
C GLU A 26 8.10 11.02 10.88
N ALA A 27 6.89 10.90 10.32
CA ALA A 27 5.90 9.94 10.80
C ALA A 27 6.31 8.47 10.53
N GLY A 28 7.20 8.24 9.56
CA GLY A 28 7.73 6.93 9.19
C GLY A 28 8.99 6.50 9.94
N ASP A 29 9.61 7.36 10.77
CA ASP A 29 10.95 7.14 11.32
C ASP A 29 11.12 5.84 12.13
N ASN A 30 10.05 5.36 12.77
CA ASN A 30 10.06 4.12 13.55
C ASN A 30 9.57 2.89 12.77
N ILE A 31 9.44 2.98 11.44
CA ILE A 31 9.06 1.89 10.54
C ILE A 31 10.32 1.42 9.81
N THR A 32 10.78 0.21 10.10
CA THR A 32 11.95 -0.37 9.44
C THR A 32 11.79 -1.87 9.24
N ALA A 33 12.47 -2.41 8.21
CA ALA A 33 12.49 -3.83 7.87
C ALA A 33 11.09 -4.49 7.66
N GLN A 34 10.05 -3.70 7.40
CA GLN A 34 8.70 -4.19 7.15
C GLN A 34 8.46 -4.39 5.65
N THR A 35 7.76 -5.46 5.28
CA THR A 35 7.10 -5.57 3.97
C THR A 35 5.67 -5.10 4.13
N ILE A 36 5.30 -4.02 3.45
CA ILE A 36 3.94 -3.45 3.52
C ILE A 36 3.22 -3.80 2.21
N ALA A 37 2.16 -4.59 2.30
CA ALA A 37 1.31 -4.89 1.16
C ALA A 37 0.42 -3.68 0.82
N VAL A 38 0.50 -3.21 -0.43
CA VAL A 38 -0.39 -2.20 -1.01
C VAL A 38 -0.95 -2.77 -2.30
N ASP A 39 -2.02 -3.55 -2.15
CA ASP A 39 -2.57 -4.41 -3.20
C ASP A 39 -4.11 -4.50 -3.17
N GLY A 40 -4.77 -3.53 -2.53
CA GLY A 40 -6.22 -3.52 -2.34
C GLY A 40 -6.74 -4.63 -1.41
N GLY A 41 -5.86 -5.28 -0.64
CA GLY A 41 -6.19 -6.38 0.27
C GLY A 41 -6.09 -7.75 -0.37
N MET A 42 -5.22 -7.96 -1.35
CA MET A 42 -5.06 -9.29 -1.96
C MET A 42 -4.22 -10.23 -1.07
N THR A 43 -3.27 -9.70 -0.30
CA THR A 43 -2.33 -10.47 0.55
C THR A 43 -2.90 -10.77 1.96
N ILE A 44 -4.17 -11.16 2.08
CA ILE A 44 -4.80 -11.53 3.38
C ILE A 44 -5.02 -13.04 3.51
#